data_AF-A0A1V2ZWP8-F1
#
_entry.id   AF-A0A1V2ZWP8-F1
#
_cell.length_a   1.000
_cell.length_b   1.000
_cell.length_c   1.000
_cell.angle_alpha   90.00
_cell.angle_beta   90.00
_cell.angle_gamma   90.00
#
_symmetry.space_group_name_H-M   'P 1'
#
loop_
_entity.id
_entity.type
_entity.pdbx_description
1 polymer ?
#
loop_
_entity_poly.entity_id
_entity_poly.type
_entity_poly.pdbx_seq_one_letter_code
_entity_poly.pdbx_strand_id
1 'polypeptide(L)'
;MNASSESVPLASGEGRVLIVDDDKHNRRLLKMMLTGAGYDTEEATDGHQAVEQARNAPPDLILMDVMMPGLDGFESTRQIKHECGDRFIPVIILTALDDEDSLLQGIRAGADDFLNKPLNLSVLRAKIHAMERLRDLHHGLRERNEALARARARQAWEEETAESVFSRAITGRNVGDERLHVRQWAAATFSGDVVLSDFTPDGGLRVLVGDFTGHGLAAAIGTYPVSETFHTLTREGVGDTELVFELNHVLHGFLPPSMFMGAVLVTFEPDGQSLTAWNGGLPDALLCGGDGRLRSLPSQAMPLGILPRLELDSGPRRYAVAADETLLIVTDGVLEEEGAAGEPFGEARLHGCLCHPERPPERIERLGDALSRHMGDASPADDITAVAITCDPEVVLETGLAVPPDTTGNRRWSMEAAGAELARVDVAEEARQQLRRWFPEPGEHVQALQTVVAELCNNAFEHGVLGLSSEMKATAEGFAEYYRLRQEGLERLEGRIGISLRYRRTDDWHCVRIRVRDSGAGFDHQRVRRALEGESDERLWGRGLTLVHRLCRQMRHLGSGNVVEAEYAWMEPLSEEQT
;
A
#
# COMPACT_ATOMS: atom_id res chain seq x y z
N MET A 1 2.23 -51.79 -67.87
CA MET A 1 3.61 -51.35 -67.62
C MET A 1 3.61 -50.53 -66.34
N ASN A 2 4.23 -51.12 -65.32
CA ASN A 2 4.59 -50.66 -63.97
C ASN A 2 4.17 -49.25 -63.53
N ALA A 3 3.21 -49.21 -62.60
CA ALA A 3 3.19 -48.19 -61.57
C ALA A 3 4.33 -48.51 -60.59
N SER A 4 5.41 -47.75 -60.70
CA SER A 4 6.55 -47.81 -59.77
C SER A 4 6.06 -47.39 -58.38
N SER A 5 6.03 -48.35 -57.46
CA SER A 5 5.85 -48.12 -56.03
C SER A 5 7.02 -47.30 -55.50
N GLU A 6 6.85 -45.98 -55.37
CA GLU A 6 7.74 -45.15 -54.57
C GLU A 6 7.60 -45.59 -53.11
N SER A 7 8.56 -46.40 -52.66
CA SER A 7 8.79 -46.69 -51.25
C SER A 7 9.14 -45.38 -50.55
N VAL A 8 8.18 -44.81 -49.83
CA VAL A 8 8.44 -43.80 -48.80
C VAL A 8 9.61 -44.32 -47.95
N PRO A 9 10.71 -43.56 -47.76
CA PRO A 9 11.74 -43.96 -46.82
C PRO A 9 11.09 -44.00 -45.44
N LEU A 10 10.76 -45.20 -44.97
CA LEU A 10 10.21 -45.41 -43.64
C LEU A 10 11.31 -45.03 -42.65
N ALA A 11 11.08 -43.96 -41.89
CA ALA A 11 12.05 -43.25 -41.05
C ALA A 11 12.85 -44.17 -40.11
N SER A 12 14.14 -43.89 -39.96
CA SER A 12 14.98 -44.40 -38.87
C SER A 12 14.42 -43.92 -37.53
N GLY A 13 14.24 -44.82 -36.58
CA GLY A 13 13.89 -44.48 -35.21
C GLY A 13 15.14 -44.15 -34.40
N GLU A 14 14.99 -43.28 -33.40
CA GLU A 14 16.02 -42.94 -32.41
C GLU A 14 15.43 -43.16 -31.01
N GLY A 15 16.23 -43.73 -30.09
CA GLY A 15 15.80 -44.01 -28.71
C GLY A 15 16.06 -45.44 -28.28
N ARG A 16 15.90 -45.68 -26.97
CA ARG A 16 16.25 -46.93 -26.28
C ARG A 16 15.04 -47.83 -26.05
N VAL A 17 14.97 -48.95 -26.77
CA VAL A 17 13.89 -49.94 -26.63
C VAL A 17 14.33 -51.08 -25.74
N LEU A 18 13.57 -51.33 -24.67
CA LEU A 18 13.75 -52.50 -23.81
C LEU A 18 12.89 -53.66 -24.33
N ILE A 19 13.54 -54.76 -24.70
CA ILE A 19 12.91 -55.98 -25.21
C ILE A 19 12.90 -57.02 -24.09
N VAL A 20 11.71 -57.41 -23.64
CA VAL A 20 11.51 -58.37 -22.54
C VAL A 20 10.78 -59.60 -23.07
N ASP A 21 11.45 -60.74 -23.07
CA ASP A 21 10.90 -62.04 -23.49
C ASP A 21 11.81 -63.13 -22.90
N ASP A 22 11.31 -64.28 -22.45
CA ASP A 22 12.15 -65.34 -21.89
C ASP A 22 12.85 -66.16 -23.00
N ASP A 23 12.28 -66.22 -24.21
CA ASP A 23 12.86 -66.88 -25.37
C ASP A 23 13.93 -66.02 -26.07
N LYS A 24 15.16 -66.54 -26.05
CA LYS A 24 16.33 -65.94 -26.70
C LYS A 24 16.13 -65.70 -28.20
N HIS A 25 15.36 -66.53 -28.90
CA HIS A 25 15.13 -66.38 -30.34
C HIS A 25 14.25 -65.16 -30.63
N ASN A 26 13.19 -64.96 -29.84
CA ASN A 26 12.30 -63.80 -29.96
C ASN A 26 13.06 -62.50 -29.68
N ARG A 27 13.82 -62.45 -28.58
CA ARG A 27 14.67 -61.29 -28.25
C ARG A 27 15.66 -60.97 -29.37
N ARG A 28 16.35 -61.99 -29.91
CA ARG A 28 17.33 -61.81 -30.99
C ARG A 28 16.69 -61.30 -32.27
N LEU A 29 15.50 -61.81 -32.63
CA LEU A 29 14.74 -61.34 -33.80
C LEU A 29 14.37 -59.86 -33.64
N LEU A 30 13.70 -59.50 -32.54
CA LEU A 30 13.29 -58.12 -32.25
C LEU A 30 14.48 -57.17 -32.22
N LYS A 31 15.58 -57.57 -31.58
CA LYS A 31 16.82 -56.80 -31.53
C LYS A 31 17.37 -56.51 -32.92
N MET A 32 17.58 -57.54 -33.74
CA MET A 32 18.11 -57.36 -35.09
C MET A 32 17.26 -56.38 -35.92
N MET A 33 15.94 -56.43 -35.75
CA MET A 33 15.02 -55.56 -36.47
C MET A 33 15.06 -54.11 -35.98
N LEU A 34 15.00 -53.90 -34.67
CA LEU A 34 15.00 -52.57 -34.07
C LEU A 34 16.35 -51.88 -34.28
N THR A 35 17.48 -52.58 -34.08
CA THR A 35 18.80 -52.04 -34.42
C THR A 35 18.92 -51.74 -35.91
N GLY A 36 18.38 -52.59 -36.79
CA GLY A 36 18.33 -52.32 -38.24
C GLY A 36 17.46 -51.12 -38.62
N ALA A 37 16.53 -50.71 -37.74
CA ALA A 37 15.69 -49.53 -37.90
C ALA A 37 16.26 -48.28 -37.20
N GLY A 38 17.41 -48.38 -36.51
CA GLY A 38 18.10 -47.24 -35.87
C GLY A 38 17.98 -47.18 -34.34
N TYR A 39 17.26 -48.10 -33.71
CA TYR A 39 17.07 -48.10 -32.25
C TYR A 39 18.26 -48.68 -31.49
N ASP A 40 18.51 -48.11 -30.31
CA ASP A 40 19.34 -48.74 -29.30
C ASP A 40 18.48 -49.74 -28.52
N THR A 41 18.92 -51.00 -28.46
CA THR A 41 18.11 -52.08 -27.87
C THR A 41 18.77 -52.66 -26.65
N GLU A 42 17.99 -52.88 -25.60
CA GLU A 42 18.37 -53.69 -24.46
C GLU A 42 17.47 -54.89 -24.28
N GLU A 43 18.02 -55.93 -23.67
CA GLU A 43 17.34 -57.21 -23.49
C GLU A 43 17.16 -57.47 -21.99
N ALA A 44 15.97 -57.90 -21.62
CA ALA A 44 15.67 -58.51 -20.34
C ALA A 44 15.09 -59.92 -20.55
N THR A 45 15.51 -60.88 -19.72
CA THR A 45 15.12 -62.29 -19.83
C THR A 45 13.91 -62.66 -18.97
N ASP A 46 13.51 -61.78 -18.07
CA ASP A 46 12.37 -61.94 -17.18
C ASP A 46 11.86 -60.58 -16.68
N GLY A 47 10.71 -60.61 -16.01
CA GLY A 47 10.06 -59.41 -15.48
C GLY A 47 10.86 -58.66 -14.40
N HIS A 48 11.61 -59.38 -13.55
CA HIS A 48 12.42 -58.75 -12.50
C HIS A 48 13.55 -57.92 -13.10
N GLN A 49 14.25 -58.49 -14.09
CA GLN A 49 15.29 -57.81 -14.82
C GLN A 49 14.73 -56.58 -15.58
N ALA A 50 13.55 -56.70 -16.16
CA ALA A 50 12.91 -55.58 -16.86
C ALA A 50 12.60 -54.40 -15.93
N VAL A 51 12.04 -54.67 -14.74
CA VAL A 51 11.78 -53.65 -13.72
C VAL A 51 13.09 -52.99 -13.27
N GLU A 52 14.12 -53.79 -12.96
CA GLU A 52 15.42 -53.26 -12.54
C GLU A 52 16.07 -52.37 -13.60
N GLN A 53 16.06 -52.81 -14.86
CA GLN A 53 16.61 -52.04 -15.98
C GLN A 53 15.82 -50.75 -16.22
N ALA A 54 14.49 -50.81 -16.19
CA ALA A 54 13.63 -49.63 -16.33
C ALA A 54 13.82 -48.62 -15.18
N ARG A 55 14.12 -49.08 -13.97
CA ARG A 55 14.44 -48.21 -12.83
C ARG A 55 15.80 -47.53 -12.99
N ASN A 56 16.83 -48.28 -13.36
CA ASN A 56 18.20 -47.77 -13.41
C ASN A 56 18.44 -46.84 -14.60
N ALA A 57 17.89 -47.20 -15.75
CA ALA A 57 18.02 -46.46 -16.98
C ALA A 57 16.68 -46.56 -17.73
N PRO A 58 15.73 -45.65 -17.45
CA PRO A 58 14.39 -45.71 -18.01
C PRO A 58 14.37 -45.65 -19.54
N PRO A 59 13.82 -46.68 -20.21
CA PRO A 59 13.78 -46.76 -21.66
C PRO A 59 12.76 -45.79 -22.26
N ASP A 60 12.83 -45.69 -23.57
CA ASP A 60 11.97 -44.90 -24.42
C ASP A 60 10.70 -45.64 -24.86
N LEU A 61 10.77 -46.97 -24.87
CA LEU A 61 9.69 -47.90 -25.18
C LEU A 61 10.02 -49.26 -24.58
N ILE A 62 9.01 -49.99 -24.13
CA ILE A 62 9.15 -51.38 -23.68
C ILE A 62 8.30 -52.28 -24.58
N LEU A 63 8.91 -53.34 -25.11
CA LEU A 63 8.22 -54.48 -25.70
C LEU A 63 8.21 -55.60 -24.66
N MET A 64 7.04 -55.95 -24.14
CA MET A 64 6.90 -56.83 -22.99
C MET A 64 6.17 -58.13 -23.36
N ASP A 65 6.82 -59.28 -23.27
CA ASP A 65 6.12 -60.55 -23.32
C ASP A 65 5.27 -60.78 -22.07
N VAL A 66 4.12 -61.43 -22.23
CA VAL A 66 3.23 -61.76 -21.10
C VAL A 66 3.72 -63.01 -20.37
N MET A 67 4.07 -64.04 -21.12
CA MET A 67 4.23 -65.40 -20.62
C MET A 67 5.69 -65.64 -20.22
N MET A 68 6.08 -65.20 -19.03
CA MET A 68 7.44 -65.38 -18.51
C MET A 68 7.45 -66.08 -17.14
N PRO A 69 8.48 -66.89 -16.82
CA PRO A 69 8.65 -67.46 -15.49
C PRO A 69 8.88 -66.40 -14.41
N GLY A 70 8.28 -66.58 -13.24
CA GLY A 70 8.44 -65.65 -12.12
C GLY A 70 7.46 -64.48 -12.21
N LEU A 71 7.98 -63.26 -12.36
CA LEU A 71 7.17 -62.06 -12.53
C LEU A 71 6.65 -61.97 -13.96
N ASP A 72 5.34 -62.07 -14.14
CA ASP A 72 4.72 -62.04 -15.47
C ASP A 72 4.75 -60.64 -16.11
N GLY A 73 4.46 -60.55 -17.41
CA GLY A 73 4.51 -59.27 -18.14
C GLY A 73 3.49 -58.23 -17.66
N PHE A 74 2.35 -58.66 -17.10
CA PHE A 74 1.33 -57.74 -16.59
C PHE A 74 1.73 -57.14 -15.24
N GLU A 75 2.24 -57.96 -14.33
CA GLU A 75 2.77 -57.53 -13.04
C GLU A 75 4.01 -56.65 -13.22
N SER A 76 4.90 -57.02 -14.14
CA SER A 76 6.06 -56.21 -14.53
C SER A 76 5.63 -54.85 -15.06
N THR A 77 4.63 -54.80 -15.95
CA THR A 77 4.09 -53.55 -16.49
C THR A 77 3.52 -52.66 -15.39
N ARG A 78 2.70 -53.22 -14.48
CA ARG A 78 2.16 -52.48 -13.33
C ARG A 78 3.28 -51.89 -12.49
N GLN A 79 4.29 -52.68 -12.18
CA GLN A 79 5.40 -52.24 -11.34
C GLN A 79 6.20 -51.13 -12.01
N ILE A 80 6.52 -51.26 -13.30
CA ILE A 80 7.24 -50.22 -14.05
C ILE A 80 6.43 -48.93 -14.10
N LYS A 81 5.13 -49.00 -14.41
CA LYS A 81 4.25 -47.82 -14.46
C LYS A 81 4.13 -47.13 -13.10
N HIS A 82 4.06 -47.91 -12.03
CA HIS A 82 4.02 -47.37 -10.67
C HIS A 82 5.36 -46.72 -10.27
N GLU A 83 6.50 -47.36 -10.54
CA GLU A 83 7.82 -46.85 -10.15
C GLU A 83 8.29 -45.67 -11.00
N CYS A 84 7.89 -45.59 -12.28
CA CYS A 84 8.23 -44.48 -13.16
C CYS A 84 7.35 -43.23 -12.91
N GLY A 85 6.29 -43.36 -12.11
CA GLY A 85 5.40 -42.28 -11.72
C GLY A 85 4.89 -41.48 -12.92
N ASP A 86 5.21 -40.19 -12.93
CA ASP A 86 4.75 -39.25 -13.95
C ASP A 86 5.56 -39.30 -15.26
N ARG A 87 6.56 -40.18 -15.39
CA ARG A 87 7.26 -40.38 -16.65
C ARG A 87 6.48 -41.36 -17.52
N PHE A 88 5.96 -40.87 -18.63
CA PHE A 88 5.32 -41.72 -19.62
C PHE A 88 6.36 -42.59 -20.36
N ILE A 89 6.37 -43.89 -20.07
CA ILE A 89 7.11 -44.91 -20.83
C ILE A 89 6.07 -45.79 -21.52
N PRO A 90 5.99 -45.78 -22.86
CA PRO A 90 5.05 -46.63 -23.57
C PRO A 90 5.42 -48.11 -23.43
N VAL A 91 4.44 -48.95 -23.11
CA VAL A 91 4.58 -50.41 -23.01
C VAL A 91 3.67 -51.06 -24.03
N ILE A 92 4.27 -51.78 -24.98
CA ILE A 92 3.55 -52.63 -25.93
C ILE A 92 3.65 -54.07 -25.47
N ILE A 93 2.51 -54.66 -25.12
CA ILE A 93 2.45 -56.06 -24.73
C ILE A 93 2.50 -56.96 -25.97
N LEU A 94 3.39 -57.95 -25.95
CA LEU A 94 3.47 -59.02 -26.95
C LEU A 94 2.80 -60.26 -26.36
N THR A 95 1.70 -60.71 -26.94
CA THR A 95 0.90 -61.80 -26.36
C THR A 95 0.64 -62.92 -27.37
N ALA A 96 0.62 -64.17 -26.91
CA ALA A 96 0.08 -65.31 -27.66
C ALA A 96 -1.38 -65.61 -27.28
N LEU A 97 -1.92 -64.90 -26.30
CA LEU A 97 -3.28 -65.05 -25.78
C LEU A 97 -4.24 -64.23 -26.67
N ASP A 98 -5.28 -64.89 -27.16
CA ASP A 98 -6.29 -64.34 -28.05
C ASP A 98 -7.67 -64.17 -27.37
N ASP A 99 -7.72 -64.33 -26.05
CA ASP A 99 -8.92 -64.14 -25.24
C ASP A 99 -9.11 -62.69 -24.73
N GLU A 100 -10.37 -62.31 -24.54
CA GLU A 100 -10.80 -60.97 -24.11
C GLU A 100 -10.32 -60.62 -22.68
N ASP A 101 -10.20 -61.62 -21.81
CA ASP A 101 -9.79 -61.45 -20.41
C ASP A 101 -8.33 -60.98 -20.31
N SER A 102 -7.45 -61.54 -21.15
CA SER A 102 -6.04 -61.18 -21.24
C SER A 102 -5.84 -59.74 -21.74
N LEU A 103 -6.68 -59.28 -22.66
CA LEU A 103 -6.68 -57.90 -23.15
C LEU A 103 -7.06 -56.91 -22.04
N LEU A 104 -8.14 -57.23 -21.32
CA LEU A 104 -8.61 -56.44 -20.18
C LEU A 104 -7.56 -56.39 -19.07
N GLN A 105 -6.84 -57.49 -18.83
CA GLN A 105 -5.76 -57.56 -17.86
C GLN A 105 -4.58 -56.66 -18.25
N GLY A 106 -4.22 -56.61 -19.55
CA GLY A 106 -3.19 -55.72 -20.07
C GLY A 106 -3.52 -54.23 -19.92
N ILE A 107 -4.75 -53.84 -20.25
CA ILE A 107 -5.23 -52.47 -20.05
C ILE A 107 -5.20 -52.10 -18.56
N ARG A 108 -5.68 -52.99 -17.68
CA ARG A 108 -5.64 -52.79 -16.22
C ARG A 108 -4.22 -52.75 -15.67
N ALA A 109 -3.26 -53.37 -16.34
CA ALA A 109 -1.86 -53.29 -15.98
C ALA A 109 -1.21 -51.95 -16.35
N GLY A 110 -1.87 -51.14 -17.18
CA GLY A 110 -1.37 -49.86 -17.67
C GLY A 110 -0.59 -49.95 -18.97
N ALA A 111 -0.74 -51.04 -19.75
CA ALA A 111 -0.17 -51.14 -21.09
C ALA A 111 -0.84 -50.16 -22.07
N ASP A 112 -0.05 -49.59 -22.97
CA ASP A 112 -0.52 -48.56 -23.92
C ASP A 112 -0.93 -49.15 -25.27
N ASP A 113 -0.43 -50.34 -25.61
CA ASP A 113 -0.82 -51.09 -26.81
C ASP A 113 -0.51 -52.59 -26.65
N PHE A 114 -0.99 -53.40 -27.60
CA PHE A 114 -0.78 -54.84 -27.65
C PHE A 114 -0.59 -55.33 -29.09
N LEU A 115 0.16 -56.44 -29.24
CA LEU A 115 0.39 -57.11 -30.51
C LEU A 115 0.41 -58.63 -30.33
N ASN A 116 -0.36 -59.33 -31.17
CA ASN A 116 -0.45 -60.79 -31.12
C ASN A 116 0.76 -61.44 -31.82
N LYS A 117 1.25 -62.53 -31.23
CA LYS A 117 2.22 -63.46 -31.84
C LYS A 117 1.46 -64.40 -32.82
N PRO A 118 1.99 -64.71 -34.02
CA PRO A 118 3.28 -64.30 -34.56
C PRO A 118 3.30 -62.82 -35.00
N LEU A 119 4.40 -62.13 -34.69
CA LEU A 119 4.51 -60.68 -34.85
C LEU A 119 4.54 -60.27 -36.32
N ASN A 120 3.61 -59.40 -36.73
CA ASN A 120 3.71 -58.68 -37.99
C ASN A 120 4.61 -57.45 -37.81
N LEU A 121 5.78 -57.51 -38.43
CA LEU A 121 6.86 -56.53 -38.24
C LEU A 121 6.51 -55.14 -38.78
N SER A 122 5.71 -55.06 -39.85
CA SER A 122 5.21 -53.79 -40.38
C SER A 122 4.22 -53.14 -39.40
N VAL A 123 3.36 -53.94 -38.77
CA VAL A 123 2.40 -53.46 -37.76
C VAL A 123 3.13 -53.03 -36.48
N LEU A 124 4.09 -53.84 -36.01
CA LEU A 124 4.92 -53.48 -34.85
C LEU A 124 5.60 -52.12 -35.05
N ARG A 125 6.25 -51.91 -36.20
CA ARG A 125 6.90 -50.64 -36.51
C ARG A 125 5.93 -49.45 -36.53
N ALA A 126 4.73 -49.62 -37.09
CA ALA A 126 3.71 -48.57 -37.09
C ALA A 126 3.23 -48.22 -35.67
N LYS A 127 3.05 -49.23 -34.81
CA LYS A 127 2.69 -49.04 -33.40
C LYS A 127 3.80 -48.35 -32.61
N ILE A 128 5.05 -48.74 -32.83
CA ILE A 128 6.23 -48.08 -32.22
C ILE A 128 6.23 -46.58 -32.57
N HIS A 129 6.10 -46.23 -33.85
CA HIS A 129 6.05 -44.82 -34.25
C HIS A 129 4.85 -44.06 -33.67
N ALA A 130 3.69 -44.70 -33.51
CA ALA A 130 2.56 -44.08 -32.85
C ALA A 130 2.84 -43.80 -31.36
N MET A 131 3.49 -44.75 -30.67
CA MET A 131 3.87 -44.64 -29.26
C MET A 131 4.97 -43.59 -29.03
N GLU A 132 5.94 -43.48 -29.93
CA GLU A 132 6.95 -42.41 -29.91
C GLU A 132 6.30 -41.03 -29.98
N ARG A 133 5.40 -40.83 -30.95
CA ARG A 133 4.68 -39.56 -31.10
C ARG A 133 3.86 -39.22 -29.86
N LEU A 134 3.24 -40.22 -29.24
CA LEU A 134 2.47 -40.03 -28.01
C LEU A 134 3.38 -39.66 -26.83
N ARG A 135 4.52 -40.34 -26.71
CA ARG A 135 5.54 -40.04 -25.70
C ARG A 135 6.11 -38.64 -25.87
N ASP A 136 6.48 -38.26 -27.08
CA ASP A 136 7.04 -36.93 -27.39
C ASP A 136 6.01 -35.83 -27.11
N LEU A 137 4.74 -36.07 -27.41
CA LEU A 137 3.65 -35.16 -27.04
C LEU A 137 3.51 -35.03 -25.52
N HIS A 138 3.57 -36.14 -24.78
CA HIS A 138 3.47 -36.14 -23.32
C HIS A 138 4.66 -35.39 -22.68
N HIS A 139 5.87 -35.63 -23.16
CA HIS A 139 7.07 -34.89 -22.75
C HIS A 139 6.94 -33.39 -23.05
N GLY A 140 6.57 -33.02 -24.28
CA GLY A 140 6.40 -31.62 -24.65
C GLY A 140 5.31 -30.90 -23.87
N LEU A 141 4.19 -31.57 -23.56
CA LEU A 141 3.14 -31.01 -22.71
C LEU A 141 3.63 -30.81 -21.28
N ARG A 142 4.37 -31.77 -20.73
CA ARG A 142 4.94 -31.69 -19.40
C ARG A 142 5.93 -30.53 -19.28
N GLU A 143 6.87 -30.42 -20.22
CA GLU A 143 7.84 -29.32 -20.26
C GLU A 143 7.15 -27.95 -20.33
N ARG A 144 6.10 -27.84 -21.16
CA ARG A 144 5.29 -26.61 -21.26
C ARG A 144 4.54 -26.32 -19.96
N ASN A 145 3.93 -27.31 -19.33
CA ASN A 145 3.23 -27.14 -18.06
C ASN A 145 4.19 -26.72 -16.93
N GLU A 146 5.37 -27.35 -16.84
CA GLU A 146 6.40 -26.97 -15.88
C GLU A 146 6.95 -25.56 -16.15
N ALA A 147 7.17 -25.19 -17.42
CA ALA A 147 7.56 -23.84 -17.80
C ALA A 147 6.49 -22.80 -17.45
N LEU A 148 5.22 -23.10 -17.71
CA LEU A 148 4.09 -22.24 -17.39
C LEU A 148 3.91 -22.09 -15.87
N ALA A 149 4.05 -23.17 -15.11
CA ALA A 149 3.98 -23.13 -13.65
C ALA A 149 5.10 -22.27 -13.07
N ARG A 150 6.34 -22.41 -13.57
CA ARG A 150 7.46 -21.56 -13.18
C ARG A 150 7.24 -20.09 -13.55
N ALA A 151 6.70 -19.82 -14.74
CA ALA A 151 6.39 -18.46 -15.17
C ALA A 151 5.31 -17.81 -14.30
N ARG A 152 4.22 -18.54 -14.00
CA ARG A 152 3.15 -18.09 -13.10
C ARG A 152 3.66 -17.84 -11.69
N ALA A 153 4.47 -18.74 -11.14
CA ALA A 153 5.07 -18.57 -9.81
C ALA A 153 5.99 -17.34 -9.76
N ARG A 154 6.77 -17.09 -10.81
CA ARG A 154 7.59 -15.88 -10.91
C ARG A 154 6.74 -14.62 -10.96
N GLN A 155 5.69 -14.61 -11.79
CA GLN A 155 4.79 -13.47 -11.90
C GLN A 155 4.09 -13.16 -10.58
N ALA A 156 3.57 -14.19 -9.90
CA ALA A 156 2.93 -14.04 -8.60
C ALA A 156 3.91 -13.48 -7.55
N TRP A 157 5.15 -13.96 -7.54
CA TRP A 157 6.19 -13.43 -6.63
C TRP A 157 6.56 -11.98 -6.93
N GLU A 158 6.65 -11.60 -8.21
CA GLU A 158 6.90 -10.22 -8.63
C GLU A 158 5.74 -9.29 -8.22
N GLU A 159 4.49 -9.74 -8.41
CA GLU A 159 3.28 -9.00 -8.00
C GLU A 159 3.19 -8.85 -6.48
N GLU A 160 3.39 -9.92 -5.70
CA GLU A 160 3.38 -9.88 -4.22
C GLU A 160 4.51 -9.00 -3.66
N THR A 161 5.71 -9.07 -4.26
CA THR A 161 6.82 -8.19 -3.86
C THR A 161 6.51 -6.73 -4.13
N ALA A 162 5.92 -6.43 -5.29
CA ALA A 162 5.53 -5.07 -5.64
C ALA A 162 4.42 -4.56 -4.72
N GLU A 163 3.40 -5.37 -4.41
CA GLU A 163 2.35 -5.05 -3.43
C GLU A 163 2.96 -4.69 -2.08
N SER A 164 3.84 -5.53 -1.54
CA SER A 164 4.43 -5.31 -0.22
C SER A 164 5.23 -4.01 -0.16
N VAL A 165 5.94 -3.67 -1.24
CA VAL A 165 6.68 -2.40 -1.35
C VAL A 165 5.73 -1.21 -1.46
N PHE A 166 4.69 -1.29 -2.29
CA PHE A 166 3.71 -0.23 -2.47
C PHE A 166 2.91 0.03 -1.20
N SER A 167 2.34 -1.02 -0.61
CA SER A 167 1.57 -0.96 0.63
C SER A 167 2.39 -0.32 1.75
N ARG A 168 3.67 -0.72 1.90
CA ARG A 168 4.57 -0.13 2.91
C ARG A 168 4.94 1.33 2.60
N ALA A 169 5.05 1.72 1.34
CA ALA A 169 5.33 3.10 0.95
C ALA A 169 4.16 4.06 1.24
N ILE A 170 2.93 3.54 1.15
CA ILE A 170 1.68 4.27 1.37
C ILE A 170 1.33 4.27 2.86
N THR A 171 1.00 3.10 3.43
CA THR A 171 0.52 2.96 4.81
C THR A 171 1.61 3.22 5.85
N GLY A 172 2.88 2.97 5.51
CA GLY A 172 3.99 3.22 6.44
C GLY A 172 4.21 4.70 6.80
N ARG A 173 3.48 5.62 6.17
CA ARG A 173 3.50 7.06 6.46
C ARG A 173 2.33 7.53 7.32
N ASN A 174 1.31 6.68 7.49
CA ASN A 174 0.13 7.00 8.26
C ASN A 174 0.47 7.25 9.73
N VAL A 175 -0.28 8.16 10.34
CA VAL A 175 -0.15 8.51 11.76
C VAL A 175 -1.53 8.55 12.37
N GLY A 176 -1.67 7.96 13.56
CA GLY A 176 -2.96 7.85 14.24
C GLY A 176 -3.77 6.62 13.82
N ASP A 177 -3.18 5.63 13.15
CA ASP A 177 -3.86 4.39 12.73
C ASP A 177 -4.56 3.65 13.88
N GLU A 178 -4.05 3.76 15.10
CA GLU A 178 -4.70 3.24 16.31
C GLU A 178 -6.07 3.88 16.63
N ARG A 179 -6.39 5.02 16.01
CA ARG A 179 -7.70 5.68 16.09
C ARG A 179 -8.65 5.24 14.97
N LEU A 180 -8.12 4.58 13.94
CA LEU A 180 -8.88 4.12 12.79
C LEU A 180 -9.11 2.61 12.91
N HIS A 181 -10.36 2.20 13.00
CA HIS A 181 -10.72 0.80 12.81
C HIS A 181 -10.95 0.56 11.32
N VAL A 182 -9.92 0.05 10.63
CA VAL A 182 -9.96 -0.24 9.20
C VAL A 182 -10.18 -1.73 8.97
N ARG A 183 -11.14 -2.07 8.11
CA ARG A 183 -11.34 -3.42 7.58
C ARG A 183 -11.35 -3.35 6.06
N GLN A 184 -10.49 -4.14 5.43
CA GLN A 184 -10.37 -4.23 3.97
C GLN A 184 -10.51 -5.68 3.53
N TRP A 185 -11.26 -5.90 2.45
CA TRP A 185 -11.32 -7.16 1.71
C TRP A 185 -10.89 -6.87 0.28
N ALA A 186 -9.71 -7.35 -0.10
CA ALA A 186 -9.17 -7.11 -1.42
C ALA A 186 -9.68 -8.15 -2.43
N ALA A 187 -10.12 -7.70 -3.61
CA ALA A 187 -10.51 -8.58 -4.72
C ALA A 187 -9.27 -9.12 -5.48
N ALA A 188 -8.14 -8.43 -5.40
CA ALA A 188 -6.87 -8.81 -6.01
C ALA A 188 -5.69 -8.60 -5.06
N THR A 189 -4.47 -8.97 -5.50
CA THR A 189 -3.24 -8.71 -4.74
C THR A 189 -3.05 -7.22 -4.46
N PHE A 190 -3.36 -6.36 -5.43
CA PHE A 190 -3.33 -4.90 -5.25
C PHE A 190 -4.75 -4.38 -5.07
N SER A 191 -4.95 -3.58 -4.03
CA SER A 191 -6.20 -2.86 -3.81
C SER A 191 -6.15 -1.48 -4.47
N GLY A 192 -7.25 -1.09 -5.13
CA GLY A 192 -7.52 0.28 -5.55
C GLY A 192 -7.84 1.19 -4.37
N ASP A 193 -8.31 0.65 -3.25
CA ASP A 193 -8.66 1.43 -2.07
C ASP A 193 -7.44 1.95 -1.31
N VAL A 194 -7.56 3.17 -0.81
CA VAL A 194 -6.53 3.82 -0.01
C VAL A 194 -7.12 4.47 1.24
N VAL A 195 -6.47 4.25 2.38
CA VAL A 195 -6.79 4.92 3.65
C VAL A 195 -5.53 5.62 4.15
N LEU A 196 -5.60 6.95 4.23
CA LEU A 196 -4.49 7.80 4.66
C LEU A 196 -4.87 8.58 5.91
N SER A 197 -3.94 8.73 6.83
CA SER A 197 -4.13 9.47 8.08
C SER A 197 -2.88 10.29 8.42
N ASP A 198 -3.06 11.55 8.83
CA ASP A 198 -1.98 12.38 9.36
C ASP A 198 -2.53 13.50 10.25
N PHE A 199 -1.69 14.04 11.13
CA PHE A 199 -2.07 15.15 11.99
C PHE A 199 -1.76 16.49 11.31
N THR A 200 -2.73 17.40 11.34
CA THR A 200 -2.51 18.79 10.92
C THR A 200 -1.62 19.53 11.95
N PRO A 201 -0.93 20.63 11.58
CA PRO A 201 0.00 21.31 12.50
C PRO A 201 -0.65 21.88 13.76
N ASP A 202 -1.94 22.21 13.67
CA ASP A 202 -2.82 22.67 14.75
C ASP A 202 -3.37 21.53 15.62
N GLY A 203 -3.10 20.26 15.27
CA GLY A 203 -3.40 19.09 16.10
C GLY A 203 -4.68 18.35 15.72
N GLY A 204 -5.34 18.73 14.63
CA GLY A 204 -6.46 17.97 14.09
C GLY A 204 -5.99 16.66 13.45
N LEU A 205 -6.88 15.67 13.40
CA LEU A 205 -6.64 14.41 12.68
C LEU A 205 -7.30 14.50 11.31
N ARG A 206 -6.52 14.39 10.25
CA ARG A 206 -7.04 14.34 8.88
C ARG A 206 -6.97 12.92 8.35
N VAL A 207 -8.06 12.46 7.76
CA VAL A 207 -8.24 11.12 7.19
C VAL A 207 -8.78 11.25 5.77
N LEU A 208 -8.15 10.57 4.82
CA LEU A 208 -8.64 10.41 3.45
C LEU A 208 -8.94 8.93 3.20
N VAL A 209 -10.15 8.64 2.77
CA VAL A 209 -10.53 7.33 2.22
C VAL A 209 -10.79 7.54 0.74
N GLY A 210 -10.12 6.76 -0.11
CA GLY A 210 -10.27 6.84 -1.55
C GLY A 210 -10.44 5.45 -2.15
N ASP A 211 -11.15 5.40 -3.27
CA ASP A 211 -11.44 4.21 -4.05
C ASP A 211 -11.22 4.56 -5.52
N PHE A 212 -10.36 3.80 -6.19
CA PHE A 212 -10.05 4.00 -7.60
C PHE A 212 -10.89 3.06 -8.43
N THR A 213 -11.44 3.56 -9.54
CA THR A 213 -12.21 2.71 -10.45
C THR A 213 -11.40 1.54 -10.99
N GLY A 214 -11.93 0.33 -10.77
CA GLY A 214 -11.31 -0.94 -11.15
C GLY A 214 -10.27 -1.39 -10.13
N HIS A 215 -9.84 -2.65 -10.22
CA HIS A 215 -8.96 -3.26 -9.22
C HIS A 215 -7.56 -3.60 -9.77
N GLY A 216 -6.63 -3.94 -8.89
CA GLY A 216 -5.29 -4.41 -9.26
C GLY A 216 -4.25 -3.30 -9.45
N LEU A 217 -3.12 -3.63 -10.08
CA LEU A 217 -1.95 -2.75 -10.17
C LEU A 217 -2.26 -1.39 -10.84
N ALA A 218 -3.15 -1.37 -11.82
CA ALA A 218 -3.49 -0.14 -12.54
C ALA A 218 -4.15 0.92 -11.63
N ALA A 219 -5.04 0.48 -10.74
CA ALA A 219 -5.69 1.33 -9.74
C ALA A 219 -4.69 1.74 -8.64
N ALA A 220 -3.89 0.78 -8.15
CA ALA A 220 -2.89 1.03 -7.12
C ALA A 220 -1.81 2.06 -7.52
N ILE A 221 -1.48 2.21 -8.81
CA ILE A 221 -0.48 3.20 -9.26
C ILE A 221 -0.90 4.65 -8.92
N GLY A 222 -2.20 4.94 -8.92
CA GLY A 222 -2.73 6.26 -8.56
C GLY A 222 -2.60 6.62 -7.08
N THR A 223 -2.51 5.61 -6.20
CA THR A 223 -2.51 5.81 -4.74
C THR A 223 -1.21 6.47 -4.23
N TYR A 224 -0.06 6.21 -4.88
CA TYR A 224 1.23 6.76 -4.46
C TYR A 224 1.30 8.30 -4.54
N PRO A 225 1.01 8.95 -5.69
CA PRO A 225 1.05 10.41 -5.77
C PRO A 225 -0.02 11.06 -4.88
N VAL A 226 -1.17 10.40 -4.66
CA VAL A 226 -2.18 10.83 -3.69
C VAL A 226 -1.63 10.81 -2.27
N SER A 227 -0.99 9.72 -1.85
CA SER A 227 -0.35 9.58 -0.54
C SER A 227 0.72 10.65 -0.31
N GLU A 228 1.62 10.85 -1.28
CA GLU A 228 2.67 11.87 -1.18
C GLU A 228 2.09 13.27 -1.02
N THR A 229 1.12 13.63 -1.86
CA THR A 229 0.45 14.93 -1.83
C THR A 229 -0.31 15.13 -0.51
N PHE A 230 -1.06 14.13 -0.07
CA PHE A 230 -1.83 14.17 1.17
C PHE A 230 -0.94 14.44 2.40
N HIS A 231 0.10 13.64 2.61
CA HIS A 231 0.98 13.81 3.77
C HIS A 231 1.77 15.12 3.73
N THR A 232 2.25 15.52 2.55
CA THR A 232 3.05 16.74 2.39
C THR A 232 2.21 17.97 2.72
N LEU A 233 1.05 18.12 2.08
CA LEU A 233 0.18 19.29 2.26
C LEU A 233 -0.47 19.31 3.65
N THR A 234 -0.75 18.14 4.24
CA THR A 234 -1.25 18.07 5.61
C THR A 234 -0.20 18.56 6.62
N ARG A 235 1.06 18.14 6.49
CA ARG A 235 2.16 18.62 7.37
C ARG A 235 2.52 20.09 7.16
N GLU A 236 2.30 20.61 5.96
CA GLU A 236 2.44 22.04 5.66
C GLU A 236 1.29 22.88 6.23
N GLY A 237 0.18 22.24 6.63
CA GLY A 237 -1.00 22.91 7.18
C GLY A 237 -1.86 23.57 6.10
N VAL A 238 -1.90 22.95 4.91
CA VAL A 238 -2.79 23.34 3.81
C VAL A 238 -4.23 22.96 4.17
N GLY A 239 -5.17 23.84 3.82
CA GLY A 239 -6.60 23.65 4.06
C GLY A 239 -7.20 22.51 3.24
N ASP A 240 -8.34 22.00 3.70
CA ASP A 240 -9.02 20.86 3.09
C ASP A 240 -9.41 21.13 1.63
N THR A 241 -9.89 22.33 1.33
CA THR A 241 -10.28 22.74 -0.03
C THR A 241 -9.08 22.73 -0.98
N GLU A 242 -7.97 23.36 -0.58
CA GLU A 242 -6.75 23.38 -1.39
C GLU A 242 -6.16 21.98 -1.57
N LEU A 243 -6.20 21.14 -0.53
CA LEU A 243 -5.76 19.75 -0.62
C LEU A 243 -6.58 18.97 -1.66
N VAL A 244 -7.91 19.05 -1.61
CA VAL A 244 -8.80 18.38 -2.58
C VAL A 244 -8.52 18.87 -4.01
N PHE A 245 -8.29 20.16 -4.21
CA PHE A 245 -7.94 20.70 -5.53
C PHE A 245 -6.59 20.20 -6.04
N GLU A 246 -5.57 20.13 -5.19
CA GLU A 246 -4.27 19.61 -5.59
C GLU A 246 -4.34 18.11 -5.89
N LEU A 247 -5.06 17.34 -5.08
CA LEU A 247 -5.31 15.92 -5.35
C LEU A 247 -6.01 15.72 -6.70
N ASN A 248 -7.04 16.51 -7.01
CA ASN A 248 -7.68 16.47 -8.32
C ASN A 248 -6.71 16.82 -9.46
N HIS A 249 -5.87 17.84 -9.26
CA HIS A 249 -4.90 18.27 -10.27
C HIS A 249 -3.88 17.16 -10.59
N VAL A 250 -3.30 16.58 -9.53
CA VAL A 250 -2.37 15.45 -9.62
C VAL A 250 -3.01 14.27 -10.33
N LEU A 251 -4.23 13.88 -9.93
CA LEU A 251 -4.93 12.74 -10.52
C LEU A 251 -5.34 12.96 -11.97
N HIS A 252 -5.90 14.12 -12.32
CA HIS A 252 -6.29 14.42 -13.70
C HIS A 252 -5.08 14.48 -14.66
N GLY A 253 -3.90 14.87 -14.16
CA GLY A 253 -2.66 14.87 -14.95
C GLY A 253 -2.00 13.49 -15.09
N PHE A 254 -2.21 12.61 -14.11
CA PHE A 254 -1.50 11.34 -14.00
C PHE A 254 -2.31 10.14 -14.49
N LEU A 255 -3.62 10.11 -14.23
CA LEU A 255 -4.50 8.99 -14.56
C LEU A 255 -4.94 9.00 -16.04
N PRO A 256 -5.22 7.82 -16.62
CA PRO A 256 -5.88 7.73 -17.91
C PRO A 256 -7.34 8.23 -17.84
N PRO A 257 -7.95 8.66 -18.97
CA PRO A 257 -9.30 9.25 -18.98
C PRO A 257 -10.44 8.33 -18.51
N SER A 258 -10.19 7.01 -18.46
CA SER A 258 -11.15 6.00 -18.02
C SER A 258 -11.07 5.70 -16.52
N MET A 259 -10.18 6.37 -15.79
CA MET A 259 -9.94 6.12 -14.37
C MET A 259 -10.14 7.38 -13.54
N PHE A 260 -10.75 7.22 -12.38
CA PHE A 260 -10.96 8.29 -11.41
C PHE A 260 -10.94 7.72 -9.99
N MET A 261 -10.90 8.61 -9.00
CA MET A 261 -10.94 8.24 -7.60
C MET A 261 -12.17 8.84 -6.91
N GLY A 262 -13.09 7.99 -6.45
CA GLY A 262 -14.06 8.38 -5.45
C GLY A 262 -13.34 8.62 -4.13
N ALA A 263 -13.64 9.69 -3.41
CA ALA A 263 -12.96 9.94 -2.14
C ALA A 263 -13.79 10.71 -1.11
N VAL A 264 -13.48 10.44 0.15
CA VAL A 264 -13.98 11.14 1.33
C VAL A 264 -12.78 11.67 2.11
N LEU A 265 -12.72 12.99 2.28
CA LEU A 265 -11.75 13.66 3.14
C LEU A 265 -12.46 14.12 4.41
N VAL A 266 -11.92 13.76 5.57
CA VAL A 266 -12.44 14.20 6.88
C VAL A 266 -11.29 14.77 7.71
N THR A 267 -11.50 15.95 8.29
CA THR A 267 -10.59 16.57 9.25
C THR A 267 -11.33 16.76 10.56
N PHE A 268 -10.90 16.04 11.61
CA PHE A 268 -11.31 16.31 12.98
C PHE A 268 -10.60 17.57 13.46
N GLU A 269 -11.38 18.56 13.88
CA GLU A 269 -10.85 19.82 14.39
C GLU A 269 -10.13 19.59 15.74
N PRO A 270 -9.13 20.41 16.10
CA PRO A 270 -8.38 20.25 17.36
C PRO A 270 -9.24 20.31 18.63
N ASP A 271 -10.48 20.81 18.52
CA ASP A 271 -11.46 20.85 19.61
C ASP A 271 -12.06 19.46 19.94
N GLY A 272 -11.93 18.47 19.05
CA GLY A 272 -12.52 17.14 19.19
C GLY A 272 -14.06 17.14 19.24
N GLN A 273 -14.71 18.25 18.88
CA GLN A 273 -16.16 18.46 18.96
C GLN A 273 -16.78 18.75 17.60
N SER A 274 -15.95 18.95 16.58
CA SER A 274 -16.39 19.14 15.22
C SER A 274 -15.45 18.47 14.23
N LEU A 275 -15.99 18.14 13.08
CA LEU A 275 -15.21 17.70 11.93
C LEU A 275 -15.64 18.46 10.69
N THR A 276 -14.72 18.58 9.75
CA THR A 276 -14.97 19.07 8.40
C THR A 276 -14.89 17.87 7.46
N ALA A 277 -15.85 17.73 6.53
CA ALA A 277 -15.89 16.61 5.61
C ALA A 277 -16.21 17.03 4.18
N TRP A 278 -15.55 16.39 3.24
CA TRP A 278 -15.78 16.48 1.80
C TRP A 278 -15.98 15.06 1.26
N ASN A 279 -16.99 14.86 0.43
CA ASN A 279 -17.28 13.56 -0.19
C ASN A 279 -17.56 13.77 -1.68
N GLY A 280 -16.69 13.19 -2.51
CA GLY A 280 -16.81 13.18 -3.95
C GLY A 280 -16.74 11.77 -4.51
N GLY A 281 -17.90 11.19 -4.80
CA GLY A 281 -18.00 9.93 -5.53
C GLY A 281 -18.10 8.66 -4.71
N LEU A 282 -17.85 8.70 -3.39
CA LEU A 282 -18.11 7.58 -2.50
C LEU A 282 -19.55 7.62 -1.96
N PRO A 283 -20.06 6.50 -1.40
CA PRO A 283 -21.30 6.50 -0.63
C PRO A 283 -21.32 7.53 0.51
N ASP A 284 -22.52 7.86 0.99
CA ASP A 284 -22.69 8.74 2.14
C ASP A 284 -21.94 8.22 3.38
N ALA A 285 -21.08 9.05 3.96
CA ALA A 285 -20.47 8.71 5.24
C ALA A 285 -21.49 8.88 6.37
N LEU A 286 -21.45 8.02 7.39
CA LEU A 286 -22.49 7.92 8.41
C LEU A 286 -21.95 8.26 9.80
N LEU A 287 -22.53 9.26 10.45
CA LEU A 287 -22.37 9.49 11.88
C LEU A 287 -23.43 8.71 12.64
N CYS A 288 -22.97 7.76 13.46
CA CYS A 288 -23.82 6.86 14.22
C CYS A 288 -23.76 7.20 15.72
N GLY A 289 -24.86 7.67 16.29
CA GLY A 289 -24.96 7.95 17.72
C GLY A 289 -25.04 6.68 18.59
N GLY A 290 -24.75 6.83 19.88
CA GLY A 290 -24.92 5.76 20.87
C GLY A 290 -26.39 5.33 21.07
N ASP A 291 -27.34 6.19 20.69
CA ASP A 291 -28.78 5.94 20.70
C ASP A 291 -29.31 5.26 19.42
N GLY A 292 -28.43 4.94 18.47
CA GLY A 292 -28.77 4.34 17.18
C GLY A 292 -29.28 5.33 16.13
N ARG A 293 -29.23 6.65 16.38
CA ARG A 293 -29.53 7.65 15.35
C ARG A 293 -28.40 7.71 14.32
N LEU A 294 -28.79 7.85 13.06
CA LEU A 294 -27.89 7.97 11.92
C LEU A 294 -28.00 9.38 11.33
N ARG A 295 -26.86 10.03 11.09
CA ARG A 295 -26.74 11.30 10.36
C ARG A 295 -25.82 11.07 9.16
N SER A 296 -26.31 11.37 7.96
CA SER A 296 -25.50 11.25 6.73
C SER A 296 -24.64 12.49 6.49
N LEU A 297 -23.42 12.25 6.01
CA LEU A 297 -22.51 13.18 5.37
C LEU A 297 -22.58 12.90 3.86
N PRO A 298 -23.43 13.64 3.13
CA PRO A 298 -23.82 13.27 1.78
C PRO A 298 -22.68 13.40 0.77
N SER A 299 -22.67 12.49 -0.20
CA SER A 299 -21.83 12.60 -1.41
C SER A 299 -22.36 13.71 -2.31
N GLN A 300 -21.59 14.80 -2.46
CA GLN A 300 -22.06 16.00 -3.18
C GLN A 300 -21.06 16.55 -4.19
N ALA A 301 -19.83 16.04 -4.20
CA ALA A 301 -18.82 16.42 -5.16
C ALA A 301 -18.66 15.35 -6.24
N MET A 302 -18.06 15.75 -7.36
CA MET A 302 -17.62 14.80 -8.37
C MET A 302 -16.37 14.04 -7.89
N PRO A 303 -16.19 12.77 -8.32
CA PRO A 303 -14.94 12.05 -8.11
C PRO A 303 -13.72 12.82 -8.65
N LEU A 304 -12.57 12.59 -8.01
CA LEU A 304 -11.29 13.22 -8.35
C LEU A 304 -10.72 12.62 -9.64
N GLY A 305 -10.10 13.49 -10.45
CA GLY A 305 -9.44 13.09 -11.70
C GLY A 305 -10.35 13.11 -12.94
N ILE A 306 -11.67 13.22 -12.78
CA ILE A 306 -12.62 13.32 -13.92
C ILE A 306 -12.55 14.70 -14.58
N LEU A 307 -12.67 15.76 -13.76
CA LEU A 307 -12.77 17.13 -14.25
C LEU A 307 -11.42 17.84 -14.13
N PRO A 308 -11.05 18.71 -15.09
CA PRO A 308 -9.81 19.47 -15.01
C PRO A 308 -9.79 20.47 -13.84
N ARG A 309 -10.97 20.89 -13.37
CA ARG A 309 -11.18 21.73 -12.18
C ARG A 309 -12.47 21.31 -11.48
N LEU A 310 -12.43 21.25 -10.16
CA LEU A 310 -13.60 20.98 -9.33
C LEU A 310 -14.46 22.23 -9.12
N GLU A 311 -15.75 22.01 -8.85
CA GLU A 311 -16.70 23.08 -8.54
C GLU A 311 -16.53 23.56 -7.10
N LEU A 312 -16.56 24.88 -6.89
CA LEU A 312 -16.36 25.52 -5.58
C LEU A 312 -17.52 25.28 -4.61
N ASP A 313 -18.73 25.08 -5.13
CA ASP A 313 -19.96 24.93 -4.32
C ASP A 313 -20.06 23.56 -3.60
N SER A 314 -19.22 22.60 -4.02
CA SER A 314 -19.11 21.26 -3.41
C SER A 314 -17.92 21.14 -2.46
N GLY A 315 -17.50 22.24 -1.84
CA GLY A 315 -16.39 22.26 -0.89
C GLY A 315 -16.69 21.55 0.45
N PRO A 316 -15.65 21.36 1.29
CA PRO A 316 -15.79 20.71 2.60
C PRO A 316 -16.80 21.42 3.52
N ARG A 317 -17.56 20.65 4.29
CA ARG A 317 -18.60 21.15 5.20
C ARG A 317 -18.33 20.75 6.64
N ARG A 318 -18.68 21.64 7.58
CA ARG A 318 -18.48 21.40 9.01
C ARG A 318 -19.69 20.73 9.65
N TYR A 319 -19.43 19.74 10.49
CA TYR A 319 -20.41 18.97 11.26
C TYR A 319 -20.04 19.01 12.74
N ALA A 320 -21.02 19.25 13.60
CA ALA A 320 -20.85 19.04 15.04
C ALA A 320 -20.92 17.54 15.34
N VAL A 321 -20.01 17.07 16.21
CA VAL A 321 -19.94 15.67 16.65
C VAL A 321 -20.03 15.55 18.17
N ALA A 322 -20.68 14.48 18.63
CA ALA A 322 -20.70 14.11 20.04
C ALA A 322 -19.65 13.03 20.34
N ALA A 323 -19.16 13.00 21.59
CA ALA A 323 -18.08 12.09 22.00
C ALA A 323 -18.46 10.59 21.95
N ASP A 324 -19.74 10.26 21.81
CA ASP A 324 -20.27 8.91 21.65
C ASP A 324 -20.66 8.58 20.20
N GLU A 325 -20.53 9.53 19.27
CA GLU A 325 -20.78 9.29 17.85
C GLU A 325 -19.60 8.53 17.22
N THR A 326 -19.93 7.64 16.29
CA THR A 326 -18.97 6.93 15.45
C THR A 326 -19.12 7.40 14.02
N LEU A 327 -18.04 7.85 13.39
CA LEU A 327 -17.99 8.09 11.96
C LEU A 327 -17.68 6.78 11.24
N LEU A 328 -18.53 6.41 10.28
CA LEU A 328 -18.31 5.28 9.38
C LEU A 328 -18.17 5.78 7.94
N ILE A 329 -17.12 5.34 7.27
CA ILE A 329 -16.88 5.56 5.84
C ILE A 329 -16.78 4.19 5.19
N VAL A 330 -17.48 3.98 4.08
CA VAL A 330 -17.46 2.73 3.30
C VAL A 330 -17.25 3.05 1.83
N THR A 331 -16.57 2.15 1.11
CA THR A 331 -16.51 2.18 -0.36
C THR A 331 -17.79 1.60 -0.96
N ASP A 332 -18.01 1.82 -2.26
CA ASP A 332 -19.17 1.28 -2.97
C ASP A 332 -19.18 -0.25 -3.00
N GLY A 333 -18.00 -0.88 -2.96
CA GLY A 333 -17.83 -2.32 -2.79
C GLY A 333 -18.64 -2.91 -1.63
N VAL A 334 -18.86 -2.17 -0.52
CA VAL A 334 -19.74 -2.65 0.57
C VAL A 334 -21.20 -2.73 0.14
N LEU A 335 -21.68 -1.77 -0.65
CA LEU A 335 -23.09 -1.67 -1.04
C LEU A 335 -23.41 -2.56 -2.24
N GLU A 336 -22.47 -2.66 -3.18
CA GLU A 336 -22.62 -3.39 -4.44
C GLU A 336 -22.35 -4.89 -4.30
N GLU A 337 -21.69 -5.34 -3.24
CA GLU A 337 -21.35 -6.76 -3.04
C GLU A 337 -22.57 -7.67 -3.18
N GLU A 338 -22.48 -8.61 -4.13
CA GLU A 338 -23.56 -9.49 -4.50
C GLU A 338 -23.61 -10.73 -3.60
N GLY A 339 -24.82 -11.06 -3.13
CA GLY A 339 -25.05 -12.28 -2.38
C GLY A 339 -25.13 -13.50 -3.28
N ALA A 340 -25.28 -14.69 -2.68
CA ALA A 340 -25.44 -15.95 -3.42
C ALA A 340 -26.62 -15.96 -4.42
N ALA A 341 -27.63 -15.10 -4.25
CA ALA A 341 -28.74 -14.95 -5.19
C ALA A 341 -28.63 -13.72 -6.11
N GLY A 342 -27.46 -13.07 -6.17
CA GLY A 342 -27.17 -11.92 -7.03
C GLY A 342 -27.79 -10.61 -6.55
N GLU A 343 -28.23 -10.53 -5.29
CA GLU A 343 -28.74 -9.30 -4.71
C GLU A 343 -27.63 -8.49 -4.03
N PRO A 344 -27.57 -7.17 -4.24
CA PRO A 344 -26.57 -6.32 -3.59
C PRO A 344 -26.81 -6.28 -2.07
N PHE A 345 -25.75 -6.08 -1.29
CA PHE A 345 -25.84 -5.93 0.16
C PHE A 345 -26.75 -4.75 0.52
N GLY A 346 -26.52 -3.59 -0.11
CA GLY A 346 -27.38 -2.42 -0.10
C GLY A 346 -27.49 -1.65 1.23
N GLU A 347 -28.00 -0.42 1.15
CA GLU A 347 -28.07 0.52 2.28
C GLU A 347 -28.90 -0.01 3.45
N ALA A 348 -29.99 -0.73 3.17
CA ALA A 348 -30.88 -1.23 4.22
C ALA A 348 -30.18 -2.22 5.17
N ARG A 349 -29.32 -3.10 4.64
CA ARG A 349 -28.54 -4.05 5.45
C ARG A 349 -27.44 -3.32 6.20
N LEU A 350 -26.74 -2.40 5.53
CA LEU A 350 -25.73 -1.54 6.15
C LEU A 350 -26.29 -0.79 7.36
N HIS A 351 -27.39 -0.05 7.19
CA HIS A 351 -28.05 0.66 8.28
C HIS A 351 -28.49 -0.29 9.40
N GLY A 352 -29.01 -1.48 9.06
CA GLY A 352 -29.37 -2.51 10.03
C GLY A 352 -28.22 -2.96 10.93
N CYS A 353 -26.99 -3.04 10.39
CA CYS A 353 -25.79 -3.36 11.17
C CYS A 353 -25.41 -2.23 12.14
N LEU A 354 -25.73 -0.97 11.80
CA LEU A 354 -25.31 0.23 12.52
C LEU A 354 -26.33 0.76 13.54
N CYS A 355 -27.58 0.29 13.52
CA CYS A 355 -28.61 0.75 14.46
C CYS A 355 -28.47 0.21 15.91
N HIS A 356 -27.41 -0.53 16.22
CA HIS A 356 -27.20 -1.13 17.54
C HIS A 356 -26.31 -0.27 18.44
N PRO A 357 -26.56 -0.20 19.77
CA PRO A 357 -25.84 0.68 20.72
C PRO A 357 -24.41 0.22 21.06
N GLU A 358 -23.75 -0.51 20.16
CA GLU A 358 -22.40 -1.05 20.35
C GLU A 358 -21.31 0.00 20.10
N ARG A 359 -20.09 -0.30 20.56
CA ARG A 359 -18.91 0.56 20.34
C ARG A 359 -18.38 0.45 18.90
N PRO A 360 -17.60 1.43 18.40
CA PRO A 360 -17.04 1.45 17.04
C PRO A 360 -16.39 0.14 16.55
N PRO A 361 -15.48 -0.52 17.31
CA PRO A 361 -14.89 -1.78 16.86
C PRO A 361 -15.93 -2.91 16.77
N GLU A 362 -16.93 -2.93 17.64
CA GLU A 362 -17.99 -3.95 17.57
C GLU A 362 -18.90 -3.74 16.35
N ARG A 363 -19.16 -2.48 15.98
CA ARG A 363 -19.93 -2.13 14.79
C ARG A 363 -19.24 -2.56 13.49
N ILE A 364 -17.92 -2.32 13.38
CA ILE A 364 -17.18 -2.72 12.18
C ILE A 364 -17.01 -4.24 12.08
N GLU A 365 -16.77 -4.93 13.20
CA GLU A 365 -16.72 -6.39 13.23
C GLU A 365 -18.07 -6.99 12.80
N ARG A 366 -19.18 -6.44 13.30
CA ARG A 366 -20.52 -6.86 12.91
C ARG A 366 -20.82 -6.63 11.43
N LEU A 367 -20.38 -5.50 10.88
CA LEU A 367 -20.49 -5.23 9.44
C LEU A 367 -19.67 -6.27 8.66
N GLY A 368 -18.44 -6.55 9.09
CA GLY A 368 -17.60 -7.58 8.49
C GLY A 368 -18.20 -8.98 8.55
N ASP A 369 -18.79 -9.37 9.67
CA ASP A 369 -19.50 -10.64 9.81
C ASP A 369 -20.74 -10.72 8.91
N ALA A 370 -21.47 -9.61 8.75
CA ALA A 370 -22.65 -9.54 7.90
C ALA A 370 -22.28 -9.64 6.42
N LEU A 371 -21.22 -8.93 5.99
CA LEU A 371 -20.66 -9.02 4.64
C LEU A 371 -20.14 -10.43 4.36
N SER A 372 -19.35 -11.01 5.26
CA SER A 372 -18.82 -12.37 5.10
C SER A 372 -19.94 -13.42 4.98
N ARG A 373 -21.02 -13.27 5.75
CA ARG A 373 -22.20 -14.13 5.63
C ARG A 373 -22.98 -13.93 4.32
N HIS A 374 -22.94 -12.73 3.75
CA HIS A 374 -23.59 -12.39 2.49
C HIS A 374 -22.81 -12.94 1.29
N MET A 375 -21.48 -12.79 1.29
CA MET A 375 -20.55 -13.30 0.28
C MET A 375 -20.44 -14.84 0.30
N GLY A 376 -20.48 -15.46 1.48
CA GLY A 376 -20.24 -16.90 1.62
C GLY A 376 -18.78 -17.28 1.39
N ASP A 377 -18.54 -18.28 0.52
CA ASP A 377 -17.18 -18.73 0.15
C ASP A 377 -16.61 -18.02 -1.09
N ALA A 378 -17.34 -17.02 -1.64
CA ALA A 378 -16.90 -16.26 -2.80
C ALA A 378 -15.83 -15.22 -2.43
N SER A 379 -14.92 -14.93 -3.36
CA SER A 379 -14.06 -13.75 -3.27
C SER A 379 -14.87 -12.51 -3.67
N PRO A 380 -14.60 -11.35 -3.04
CA PRO A 380 -15.35 -10.13 -3.32
C PRO A 380 -15.20 -9.72 -4.78
N ALA A 381 -16.26 -9.11 -5.32
CA ALA A 381 -16.30 -8.72 -6.74
C ALA A 381 -15.42 -7.49 -7.03
N ASP A 382 -15.28 -6.61 -6.03
CA ASP A 382 -14.41 -5.43 -6.06
C ASP A 382 -13.70 -5.25 -4.70
N ASP A 383 -12.81 -4.27 -4.60
CA ASP A 383 -12.18 -3.93 -3.33
C ASP A 383 -13.20 -3.32 -2.34
N ILE A 384 -13.22 -3.84 -1.12
CA ILE A 384 -14.15 -3.41 -0.08
C ILE A 384 -13.37 -2.81 1.08
N THR A 385 -13.58 -1.53 1.36
CA THR A 385 -12.99 -0.84 2.51
C THR A 385 -14.08 -0.26 3.40
N ALA A 386 -13.97 -0.54 4.70
CA ALA A 386 -14.75 0.10 5.75
C ALA A 386 -13.81 0.72 6.79
N VAL A 387 -14.07 1.97 7.16
CA VAL A 387 -13.32 2.71 8.18
C VAL A 387 -14.29 3.23 9.23
N ALA A 388 -14.05 2.87 10.49
CA ALA A 388 -14.79 3.39 11.64
C ALA A 388 -13.88 4.19 12.57
N ILE A 389 -14.32 5.38 12.97
CA ILE A 389 -13.57 6.32 13.82
C ILE A 389 -14.47 6.79 14.96
N THR A 390 -13.99 6.70 16.20
CA THR A 390 -14.69 7.26 17.37
C THR A 390 -14.53 8.78 17.40
N CYS A 391 -15.62 9.53 17.52
CA CYS A 391 -15.57 10.99 17.61
C CYS A 391 -15.26 11.50 19.04
N ASP A 392 -14.52 10.72 19.84
CA ASP A 392 -14.12 11.16 21.18
C ASP A 392 -12.96 12.17 21.12
N PRO A 393 -12.75 13.01 22.16
CA PRO A 393 -11.67 13.98 22.17
C PRO A 393 -10.26 13.36 22.08
N GLU A 394 -10.10 12.05 22.30
CA GLU A 394 -8.81 11.37 22.13
C GLU A 394 -8.44 11.15 20.66
N VAL A 395 -9.40 11.27 19.73
CA VAL A 395 -9.16 11.15 18.28
C VAL A 395 -8.13 12.17 17.77
N VAL A 396 -8.05 13.34 18.41
CA VAL A 396 -7.09 14.43 18.09
C VAL A 396 -5.91 14.50 19.07
N LEU A 397 -5.85 13.62 20.07
CA LEU A 397 -4.69 13.52 20.95
C LEU A 397 -3.57 12.80 20.19
N GLU A 398 -2.61 13.59 19.69
CA GLU A 398 -1.36 13.13 19.09
C GLU A 398 -0.62 12.22 20.09
N THR A 399 -0.81 10.91 19.95
CA THR A 399 0.00 9.88 20.59
C THR A 399 1.37 9.89 19.90
N GLY A 400 2.22 10.80 20.37
CA GLY A 400 3.67 10.81 20.18
C GLY A 400 4.17 10.57 18.76
N LEU A 401 4.50 11.66 18.05
CA LEU A 401 5.66 11.67 17.13
C LEU A 401 6.79 10.84 17.74
N ALA A 402 7.29 9.85 17.02
CA ALA A 402 8.45 9.05 17.41
C ALA A 402 9.53 9.97 18.01
N VAL A 403 9.63 9.85 19.32
CA VAL A 403 10.62 10.49 20.16
C VAL A 403 11.95 9.80 19.83
N PRO A 404 13.04 10.52 19.49
CA PRO A 404 14.37 9.90 19.47
C PRO A 404 14.61 9.20 20.81
N PRO A 405 15.24 8.00 20.85
CA PRO A 405 15.20 7.12 22.02
C PRO A 405 15.67 7.75 23.35
N ASP A 406 16.44 8.84 23.29
CA ASP A 406 17.00 9.51 24.47
C ASP A 406 16.44 10.92 24.66
N THR A 407 15.12 11.08 24.78
CA THR A 407 14.57 12.31 25.37
C THR A 407 14.00 12.07 26.75
N THR A 408 14.61 12.67 27.76
CA THR A 408 14.20 12.60 29.18
C THR A 408 13.10 13.62 29.54
N GLY A 409 12.57 14.34 28.55
CA GLY A 409 11.40 15.19 28.71
C GLY A 409 11.01 15.95 27.44
N ASN A 410 9.72 15.95 27.11
CA ASN A 410 9.13 16.72 26.02
C ASN A 410 7.99 17.59 26.58
N ARG A 411 7.97 18.89 26.24
CA ARG A 411 6.87 19.79 26.57
C ARG A 411 6.44 20.55 25.32
N ARG A 412 5.14 20.60 25.06
CA ARG A 412 4.54 21.34 23.93
C ARG A 412 3.55 22.35 24.47
N TRP A 413 3.55 23.54 23.87
CA TRP A 413 2.54 24.57 24.12
C TRP A 413 2.33 25.35 22.83
N SER A 414 1.08 25.67 22.53
CA SER A 414 0.74 26.52 21.39
C SER A 414 -0.43 27.43 21.74
N MET A 415 -0.43 28.59 21.08
CA MET A 415 -1.47 29.60 21.20
C MET A 415 -1.66 30.25 19.84
N GLU A 416 -2.91 30.47 19.47
CA GLU A 416 -3.27 31.30 18.34
C GLU A 416 -4.25 32.39 18.80
N ALA A 417 -4.02 33.62 18.35
CA ALA A 417 -4.92 34.74 18.54
C ALA A 417 -5.24 35.37 17.19
N ALA A 418 -6.51 35.72 16.97
CA ALA A 418 -6.99 36.27 15.70
C ALA A 418 -8.02 37.39 15.93
N GLY A 419 -8.11 38.30 14.97
CA GLY A 419 -9.09 39.39 14.98
C GLY A 419 -8.97 40.30 16.21
N ALA A 420 -10.09 40.68 16.81
CA ALA A 420 -10.13 41.58 17.97
C ALA A 420 -9.42 41.05 19.22
N GLU A 421 -9.23 39.73 19.35
CA GLU A 421 -8.52 39.14 20.49
C GLU A 421 -7.01 39.42 20.46
N LEU A 422 -6.42 39.70 19.29
CA LEU A 422 -5.02 40.15 19.18
C LEU A 422 -4.76 41.49 19.87
N ALA A 423 -5.78 42.34 20.04
CA ALA A 423 -5.66 43.58 20.81
C ALA A 423 -5.68 43.36 22.32
N ARG A 424 -6.23 42.22 22.78
CA ARG A 424 -6.49 41.91 24.19
C ARG A 424 -5.45 40.99 24.78
N VAL A 425 -4.88 40.11 23.96
CA VAL A 425 -3.92 39.09 24.38
C VAL A 425 -2.54 39.44 23.83
N ASP A 426 -1.58 39.64 24.72
CA ASP A 426 -0.17 39.72 24.36
C ASP A 426 0.38 38.30 24.18
N VAL A 427 0.36 37.82 22.93
CA VAL A 427 0.86 36.49 22.54
C VAL A 427 2.32 36.28 22.97
N ALA A 428 3.13 37.34 22.97
CA ALA A 428 4.51 37.26 23.43
C ALA A 428 4.59 37.11 24.95
N GLU A 429 3.75 37.80 25.71
CA GLU A 429 3.69 37.65 27.17
C GLU A 429 3.17 36.26 27.58
N GLU A 430 2.18 35.70 26.90
CA GLU A 430 1.68 34.35 27.18
C GLU A 430 2.74 33.27 26.93
N ALA A 431 3.45 33.39 25.80
CA ALA A 431 4.59 32.51 25.51
C ALA A 431 5.73 32.68 26.52
N ARG A 432 6.01 33.91 26.97
CA ARG A 432 7.01 34.17 28.03
C ARG A 432 6.58 33.61 29.39
N GLN A 433 5.30 33.72 29.74
CA GLN A 433 4.75 33.10 30.95
C GLN A 433 4.92 31.58 30.90
N GLN A 434 4.64 30.96 29.74
CA GLN A 434 4.84 29.54 29.58
C GLN A 434 6.32 29.13 29.70
N LEU A 435 7.24 29.87 29.10
CA LEU A 435 8.68 29.63 29.27
C LEU A 435 9.09 29.72 30.74
N ARG A 436 8.56 30.68 31.51
CA ARG A 436 8.81 30.78 32.97
C ARG A 436 8.22 29.61 33.76
N ARG A 437 7.07 29.08 33.35
CA ARG A 437 6.51 27.85 33.95
C ARG A 437 7.39 26.65 33.64
N TRP A 438 7.99 26.60 32.45
CA TRP A 438 8.87 25.50 32.08
C TRP A 438 10.25 25.59 32.74
N PHE A 439 10.78 26.81 32.86
CA PHE A 439 12.08 27.12 33.43
C PHE A 439 11.89 28.19 34.51
N PRO A 440 11.52 27.77 35.74
CA PRO A 440 11.23 28.71 36.84
C PRO A 440 12.47 29.42 37.37
N GLU A 441 13.66 28.85 37.15
CA GLU A 441 14.92 29.47 37.54
C GLU A 441 15.37 30.48 36.48
N PRO A 442 15.64 31.75 36.86
CA PRO A 442 16.13 32.74 35.92
C PRO A 442 17.59 32.42 35.54
N GLY A 443 17.80 32.17 34.25
CA GLY A 443 19.13 31.92 33.67
C GLY A 443 19.29 32.60 32.32
N GLU A 444 20.54 32.67 31.84
CA GLU A 444 20.90 33.30 30.56
C GLU A 444 20.07 32.72 29.38
N HIS A 445 19.86 31.39 29.38
CA HIS A 445 19.07 30.71 28.36
C HIS A 445 17.59 31.10 28.39
N VAL A 446 16.99 31.27 29.57
CA VAL A 446 15.58 31.70 29.69
C VAL A 446 15.42 33.13 29.21
N GLN A 447 16.37 34.01 29.52
CA GLN A 447 16.38 35.39 29.02
C GLN A 447 16.54 35.44 27.51
N ALA A 448 17.42 34.61 26.94
CA ALA A 448 17.59 34.48 25.49
C ALA A 448 16.30 33.98 24.83
N LEU A 449 15.66 32.94 25.35
CA LEU A 449 14.38 32.42 24.84
C LEU A 449 13.26 33.46 24.91
N GLN A 450 13.15 34.21 26.01
CA GLN A 450 12.18 35.29 26.15
C GLN A 450 12.43 36.42 25.14
N THR A 451 13.70 36.72 24.87
CA THR A 451 14.10 37.69 23.84
C THR A 451 13.69 37.19 22.47
N VAL A 452 13.97 35.92 22.14
CA VAL A 452 13.59 35.33 20.86
C VAL A 452 12.08 35.35 20.66
N VAL A 453 11.31 34.93 21.67
CA VAL A 453 9.83 34.98 21.62
C VAL A 453 9.34 36.41 21.42
N ALA A 454 9.85 37.37 22.19
CA ALA A 454 9.44 38.76 22.07
C ALA A 454 9.73 39.33 20.68
N GLU A 455 10.93 39.11 20.14
CA GLU A 455 11.31 39.60 18.83
C GLU A 455 10.49 38.94 17.70
N LEU A 456 10.29 37.62 17.74
CA LEU A 456 9.52 36.92 16.71
C LEU A 456 8.04 37.31 16.74
N CYS A 457 7.42 37.36 17.92
CA CYS A 457 6.01 37.78 18.05
C CYS A 457 5.81 39.25 17.70
N ASN A 458 6.73 40.15 18.08
CA ASN A 458 6.64 41.56 17.70
C ASN A 458 6.80 41.73 16.19
N ASN A 459 7.70 41.00 15.54
CA ASN A 459 7.83 41.04 14.09
C ASN A 459 6.57 40.52 13.40
N ALA A 460 6.04 39.39 13.86
CA ALA A 460 4.78 38.83 13.37
C ALA A 460 3.61 39.82 13.53
N PHE A 461 3.55 40.55 14.64
CA PHE A 461 2.49 41.52 14.90
C PHE A 461 2.65 42.82 14.11
N GLU A 462 3.83 43.45 14.17
CA GLU A 462 4.06 44.76 13.57
C GLU A 462 4.21 44.69 12.05
N HIS A 463 4.91 43.69 11.54
CA HIS A 463 5.19 43.54 10.11
C HIS A 463 4.21 42.59 9.43
N GLY A 464 3.85 41.50 10.09
CA GLY A 464 2.91 40.53 9.55
C GLY A 464 1.47 41.03 9.57
N VAL A 465 0.97 41.38 10.76
CA VAL A 465 -0.44 41.75 10.94
C VAL A 465 -0.71 43.22 10.63
N LEU A 466 0.11 44.15 11.13
CA LEU A 466 -0.12 45.58 10.96
C LEU A 466 0.51 46.17 9.68
N GLY A 467 1.37 45.42 8.98
CA GLY A 467 2.00 45.86 7.74
C GLY A 467 2.88 47.11 7.88
N LEU A 468 3.34 47.43 9.09
CA LEU A 468 4.16 48.61 9.35
C LEU A 468 5.57 48.37 8.83
N SER A 469 6.17 49.28 8.08
CA SER A 469 7.58 49.17 7.68
C SER A 469 8.53 49.48 8.85
N SER A 470 9.62 48.71 8.98
CA SER A 470 10.68 48.99 9.95
C SER A 470 11.39 50.33 9.70
N GLU A 471 11.23 50.92 8.50
CA GLU A 471 11.83 52.19 8.07
C GLU A 471 11.29 53.41 8.83
N MET A 472 10.04 53.33 9.31
CA MET A 472 9.36 54.45 9.98
C MET A 472 9.92 54.76 11.38
N LYS A 473 10.66 53.83 12.00
CA LYS A 473 11.29 54.01 13.32
C LYS A 473 12.66 54.72 13.26
N ALA A 474 13.08 55.23 12.10
CA ALA A 474 14.41 55.83 11.93
C ALA A 474 14.47 57.35 12.20
N THR A 475 13.34 58.05 12.21
CA THR A 475 13.28 59.52 12.35
C THR A 475 12.23 59.93 13.39
N ALA A 476 12.42 61.07 14.06
CA ALA A 476 11.50 61.55 15.10
C ALA A 476 10.08 61.85 14.56
N GLU A 477 9.98 62.31 13.32
CA GLU A 477 8.70 62.53 12.62
C GLU A 477 8.05 61.21 12.20
N GLY A 478 8.83 60.22 11.75
CA GLY A 478 8.33 58.87 11.42
C GLY A 478 7.82 58.09 12.64
N PHE A 479 8.33 58.37 13.84
CA PHE A 479 7.84 57.75 15.08
C PHE A 479 6.41 58.17 15.44
N ALA A 480 6.06 59.44 15.26
CA ALA A 480 4.69 59.91 15.53
C ALA A 480 3.68 59.29 14.55
N GLU A 481 4.09 59.16 13.29
CA GLU A 481 3.30 58.50 12.25
C GLU A 481 3.18 56.97 12.47
N TYR A 482 4.25 56.33 12.93
CA TYR A 482 4.25 54.92 13.35
C TYR A 482 3.23 54.63 14.46
N TYR A 483 3.21 55.44 15.53
CA TYR A 483 2.26 55.24 16.63
C TYR A 483 0.81 55.48 16.20
N ARG A 484 0.57 56.46 15.33
CA ARG A 484 -0.76 56.70 14.74
C ARG A 484 -1.22 55.51 13.91
N LEU A 485 -0.39 55.02 12.98
CA LEU A 485 -0.72 53.87 12.13
C LEU A 485 -0.89 52.59 12.94
N ARG A 486 -0.09 52.39 13.99
CA ARG A 486 -0.25 51.28 14.93
C ARG A 486 -1.60 51.36 15.66
N GLN A 487 -2.03 52.55 16.08
CA GLN A 487 -3.31 52.74 16.76
C GLN A 487 -4.49 52.53 15.80
N GLU A 488 -4.41 53.05 14.57
CA GLU A 488 -5.40 52.80 13.52
C GLU A 488 -5.48 51.31 13.14
N GLY A 489 -4.33 50.62 13.09
CA GLY A 489 -4.26 49.19 12.83
C GLY A 489 -4.83 48.33 13.96
N LEU A 490 -4.65 48.73 15.23
CA LEU A 490 -5.27 48.09 16.40
C LEU A 490 -6.82 48.20 16.38
N GLU A 491 -7.37 49.27 15.80
CA GLU A 491 -8.82 49.45 15.65
C GLU A 491 -9.42 48.63 14.48
N ARG A 492 -8.58 48.10 13.57
CA ARG A 492 -8.97 47.34 12.37
C ARG A 492 -8.20 46.01 12.22
N LEU A 493 -7.98 45.32 13.34
CA LEU A 493 -7.26 44.05 13.38
C LEU A 493 -8.05 42.91 12.71
N GLU A 494 -7.59 42.47 11.54
CA GLU A 494 -8.12 41.30 10.82
C GLU A 494 -7.08 40.16 10.65
N GLY A 495 -5.93 40.27 11.32
CA GLY A 495 -4.86 39.27 11.24
C GLY A 495 -4.96 38.14 12.26
N ARG A 496 -4.05 37.15 12.14
CA ARG A 496 -3.84 36.08 13.11
C ARG A 496 -2.35 35.91 13.42
N ILE A 497 -2.03 35.55 14.66
CA ILE A 497 -0.69 35.15 15.08
C ILE A 497 -0.79 33.84 15.85
N GLY A 498 -0.08 32.83 15.35
CA GLY A 498 0.14 31.56 16.02
C GLY A 498 1.57 31.47 16.54
N ILE A 499 1.74 31.01 17.78
CA ILE A 499 3.03 30.63 18.34
C ILE A 499 2.96 29.19 18.84
N SER A 500 4.01 28.44 18.58
CA SER A 500 4.23 27.12 19.18
C SER A 500 5.62 27.04 19.78
N LEU A 501 5.68 26.51 21.00
CA LEU A 501 6.90 26.20 21.73
C LEU A 501 6.99 24.69 21.87
N ARG A 502 8.14 24.13 21.50
CA ARG A 502 8.44 22.71 21.70
C ARG A 502 9.77 22.58 22.40
N TYR A 503 9.73 22.11 23.64
CA TYR A 503 10.92 21.80 24.42
C TYR A 503 11.22 20.32 24.35
N ARG A 504 12.46 19.99 24.03
CA ARG A 504 13.02 18.64 24.08
C ARG A 504 14.27 18.68 24.95
N ARG A 505 14.35 17.75 25.89
CA ARG A 505 15.57 17.47 26.65
C ARG A 505 16.12 16.12 26.24
N THR A 506 17.41 16.05 26.03
CA THR A 506 18.20 14.82 26.01
C THR A 506 19.20 14.85 27.18
N ASP A 507 19.96 13.79 27.39
CA ASP A 507 20.88 13.70 28.54
C ASP A 507 21.94 14.82 28.59
N ASP A 508 22.37 15.33 27.43
CA ASP A 508 23.48 16.30 27.34
C ASP A 508 23.05 17.71 26.87
N TRP A 509 21.83 17.86 26.32
CA TRP A 509 21.39 19.14 25.76
C TRP A 509 19.88 19.37 25.83
N HIS A 510 19.55 20.64 25.94
CA HIS A 510 18.22 21.20 25.88
C HIS A 510 17.98 21.84 24.52
N CYS A 511 16.76 21.69 24.01
CA CYS A 511 16.33 22.28 22.76
C CYS A 511 14.95 22.88 22.93
N VAL A 512 14.80 24.16 22.61
CA VAL A 512 13.50 24.81 22.49
C VAL A 512 13.34 25.30 21.05
N ARG A 513 12.36 24.73 20.37
CA ARG A 513 11.93 25.19 19.06
C ARG A 513 10.74 26.13 19.22
N ILE A 514 10.90 27.33 18.67
CA ILE A 514 9.93 28.42 18.69
C ILE A 514 9.49 28.63 17.25
N ARG A 515 8.22 28.41 16.96
CA ARG A 515 7.64 28.68 15.64
C ARG A 515 6.57 29.74 15.79
N VAL A 516 6.71 30.85 15.08
CA VAL A 516 5.74 31.94 15.02
C VAL A 516 5.23 32.04 13.59
N ARG A 517 3.91 32.12 13.44
CA ARG A 517 3.20 32.28 12.16
C ARG A 517 2.33 33.51 12.24
N ASP A 518 2.34 34.32 11.19
CA ASP A 518 1.44 35.46 11.04
C ASP A 518 0.61 35.36 9.74
N SER A 519 -0.49 36.12 9.69
CA SER A 519 -1.34 36.27 8.50
C SER A 519 -0.79 37.20 7.43
N GLY A 520 0.38 37.80 7.63
CA GLY A 520 0.94 38.77 6.71
C GLY A 520 1.34 38.18 5.36
N ALA A 521 1.57 39.05 4.39
CA ALA A 521 2.03 38.67 3.06
C ALA A 521 3.43 38.01 3.05
N GLY A 522 4.14 38.07 4.19
CA GLY A 522 5.52 37.63 4.32
C GLY A 522 6.51 38.65 3.75
N PHE A 523 7.77 38.25 3.63
CA PHE A 523 8.84 39.06 3.09
C PHE A 523 9.85 38.18 2.34
N ASP A 524 10.63 38.78 1.44
CA ASP A 524 11.69 38.06 0.74
C ASP A 524 12.77 37.59 1.74
N HIS A 525 12.63 36.36 2.20
CA HIS A 525 13.51 35.75 3.16
C HIS A 525 14.91 35.46 2.60
N GLN A 526 15.09 35.38 1.26
CA GLN A 526 16.41 35.27 0.65
C GLN A 526 17.18 36.59 0.75
N ARG A 527 16.49 37.72 0.57
CA ARG A 527 17.07 39.06 0.76
C ARG A 527 17.49 39.31 2.20
N VAL A 528 16.66 38.90 3.17
CA VAL A 528 16.99 39.00 4.60
C VAL A 528 18.12 38.04 4.99
N ARG A 529 18.18 36.83 4.43
CA ARG A 529 19.29 35.90 4.66
C ARG A 529 20.64 36.45 4.17
N ARG A 530 20.69 37.03 2.96
CA ARG A 530 21.90 37.67 2.42
C ARG A 530 22.35 38.89 3.25
N ALA A 531 21.41 39.65 3.80
CA ALA A 531 21.70 40.76 4.71
C ALA A 531 22.24 40.30 6.08
N LEU A 532 21.79 39.15 6.57
CA LEU A 532 22.30 38.52 7.81
C LEU A 532 23.67 37.85 7.61
N GLU A 533 23.97 37.36 6.40
CA GLU A 533 25.24 36.71 6.00
C GLU A 533 26.34 37.71 5.58
N GLY A 534 26.04 39.02 5.45
CA GLY A 534 27.04 40.10 5.38
C GLY A 534 27.48 40.59 3.99
N GLU A 535 26.72 40.34 2.92
CA GLU A 535 27.12 40.66 1.52
C GLU A 535 26.67 42.03 0.97
N SER A 536 26.09 42.95 1.76
CA SER A 536 25.74 44.30 1.28
C SER A 536 25.89 45.40 2.34
N ASP A 537 26.45 46.55 1.91
CA ASP A 537 26.73 47.75 2.72
C ASP A 537 25.49 48.69 2.85
N GLU A 538 24.29 48.10 2.91
CA GLU A 538 23.03 48.83 3.11
C GLU A 538 22.58 48.73 4.57
N ARG A 539 22.37 49.90 5.19
CA ARG A 539 22.15 50.12 6.63
C ARG A 539 21.04 49.25 7.24
N LEU A 540 21.42 48.41 8.21
CA LEU A 540 20.71 48.03 9.46
C LEU A 540 19.16 48.12 9.48
N TRP A 541 18.50 47.14 8.86
CA TRP A 541 17.07 46.85 9.08
C TRP A 541 16.95 45.44 9.68
N GLY A 542 16.34 45.30 10.86
CA GLY A 542 16.14 43.98 11.50
C GLY A 542 17.14 43.62 12.62
N ARG A 543 17.49 44.57 13.50
CA ARG A 543 18.26 44.28 14.73
C ARG A 543 17.68 43.10 15.53
N GLY A 544 16.35 42.98 15.57
CA GLY A 544 15.62 41.88 16.21
C GLY A 544 15.89 40.52 15.59
N LEU A 545 15.67 40.36 14.27
CA LEU A 545 15.96 39.10 13.58
C LEU A 545 17.46 38.75 13.57
N THR A 546 18.33 39.77 13.52
CA THR A 546 19.79 39.59 13.68
C THR A 546 20.16 39.07 15.07
N LEU A 547 19.49 39.59 16.11
CA LEU A 547 19.65 39.13 17.48
C LEU A 547 19.15 37.69 17.63
N VAL A 548 17.97 37.36 17.09
CA VAL A 548 17.43 35.99 17.09
C VAL A 548 18.36 35.03 16.37
N HIS A 549 18.87 35.41 15.19
CA HIS A 549 19.81 34.59 14.43
C HIS A 549 21.11 34.31 15.20
N ARG A 550 21.61 35.26 16.01
CA ARG A 550 22.79 35.06 16.84
C ARG A 550 22.53 34.21 18.09
N LEU A 551 21.33 34.33 18.67
CA LEU A 551 20.96 33.60 19.88
C LEU A 551 20.59 32.14 19.57
N CYS A 552 19.98 31.88 18.42
CA CYS A 552 19.50 30.56 18.04
C CYS A 552 20.55 29.78 17.25
N ARG A 553 20.60 28.47 17.47
CA ARG A 553 21.43 27.54 16.68
C ARG A 553 21.01 27.52 15.22
N GLN A 554 19.70 27.60 14.98
CA GLN A 554 19.17 27.64 13.63
C GLN A 554 17.94 28.56 13.59
N MET A 555 17.79 29.28 12.49
CA MET A 555 16.60 30.07 12.20
C MET A 555 16.19 29.81 10.74
N ARG A 556 14.93 29.50 10.52
CA ARG A 556 14.33 29.23 9.22
C ARG A 556 13.14 30.14 9.01
N HIS A 557 13.06 30.70 7.81
CA HIS A 557 11.84 31.35 7.33
C HIS A 557 11.16 30.36 6.39
N LEU A 558 9.88 30.08 6.64
CA LEU A 558 9.06 29.14 5.88
C LEU A 558 7.91 29.90 5.21
N GLY A 559 7.32 29.30 4.18
CA GLY A 559 6.30 29.96 3.36
C GLY A 559 6.86 31.18 2.62
N SER A 560 6.08 32.26 2.52
CA SER A 560 6.53 33.54 1.93
C SER A 560 7.34 34.41 2.91
N GLY A 561 7.80 33.86 4.05
CA GLY A 561 8.49 34.57 5.12
C GLY A 561 7.61 34.93 6.32
N ASN A 562 6.31 34.61 6.26
CA ASN A 562 5.31 34.78 7.33
C ASN A 562 5.28 33.66 8.37
N VAL A 563 6.19 32.68 8.26
CA VAL A 563 6.44 31.67 9.29
C VAL A 563 7.91 31.72 9.62
N VAL A 564 8.23 31.93 10.90
CA VAL A 564 9.59 31.94 11.40
C VAL A 564 9.76 30.84 12.44
N GLU A 565 10.70 29.94 12.19
CA GLU A 565 11.09 28.88 13.11
C GLU A 565 12.51 29.17 13.62
N ALA A 566 12.65 29.25 14.94
CA ALA A 566 13.93 29.44 15.60
C ALA A 566 14.18 28.26 16.56
N GLU A 567 15.36 27.66 16.46
CA GLU A 567 15.81 26.58 17.31
C GLU A 567 16.91 27.09 18.24
N TYR A 568 16.62 27.14 19.53
CA TYR A 568 17.56 27.50 20.57
C TYR A 568 17.99 26.24 21.31
N ALA A 569 19.30 25.98 21.36
CA ALA A 569 19.84 24.79 21.98
C ALA A 569 21.01 25.15 22.89
N TRP A 570 21.09 24.52 24.06
CA TRP A 570 22.19 24.68 25.00
C TRP A 570 22.52 23.35 25.67
N MET A 571 23.78 23.19 26.07
CA MET A 571 24.21 22.03 26.87
C MET A 571 24.10 22.38 28.34
N GLU A 572 23.69 21.41 29.16
CA GLU A 572 23.77 21.56 30.62
C GLU A 572 25.26 21.47 30.97
N PRO A 573 25.86 22.45 31.68
CA PRO A 573 27.25 22.34 32.07
C PRO A 573 27.43 21.10 32.94
N LEU A 574 28.35 20.20 32.54
CA LEU A 574 28.75 19.05 33.37
C LEU A 574 29.08 19.59 34.76
N SER A 575 28.30 19.20 35.77
CA SER A 575 28.65 19.51 37.15
C SER A 575 30.04 18.94 37.42
N GLU A 576 30.97 19.78 37.86
CA GLU A 576 32.35 19.43 38.29
C GLU A 576 32.39 18.53 39.55
N GLU A 577 31.41 17.65 39.71
CA GLU A 577 31.34 16.66 40.78
C GLU A 577 31.16 15.25 40.21
N GLN A 578 32.02 14.88 39.27
CA GLN A 578 32.58 13.53 39.16
C GLN A 578 34.05 13.63 38.72
N THR A 579 34.94 13.94 39.67
CA THR A 579 36.32 13.43 39.67
C THR A 579 36.57 12.69 40.97
#